data_AF-A0A165ZS89-F1
#
_entry.id   AF-A0A165ZS89-F1
#
_cell.length_a   1.000
_cell.length_b   1.000
_cell.length_c   1.000
_cell.angle_alpha   90.00
_cell.angle_beta   90.00
_cell.angle_gamma   90.00
#
_symmetry.space_group_name_H-M   'P 1'
#
loop_
_entity.id
_entity.type
_entity.pdbx_description
1 polymer ?
#
loop_
_entity_poly.entity_id
_entity_poly.type
_entity_poly.pdbx_seq_one_letter_code
_entity_poly.pdbx_strand_id
1 'polypeptide(L)'
;MRLKTNPKRRNLENTIPLINIVFLMLIFFLFAGTIDRDDAKNINPAHTQETSQPARIAGALIIAADGTMKQNEKPIVAQAILPGEENAEALTVVADKTLSATKLAGILAVLKKNGFSEITLMTIRNSK
;
A
#
# COMPACT_ATOMS: atom_id res chain seq x y z
N MET A 1 -3.96 -82.49 17.93
CA MET A 1 -4.45 -81.17 18.39
C MET A 1 -3.44 -80.12 17.92
N ARG A 2 -3.78 -79.26 16.96
CA ARG A 2 -2.85 -78.25 16.40
C ARG A 2 -3.07 -76.91 17.11
N LEU A 3 -2.04 -76.38 17.77
CA LEU A 3 -2.05 -75.06 18.39
C LEU A 3 -1.84 -73.99 17.31
N LYS A 4 -2.83 -73.11 17.14
CA LYS A 4 -2.69 -71.89 16.33
C LYS A 4 -1.80 -70.90 17.09
N THR A 5 -0.61 -70.63 16.57
CA THR A 5 0.23 -69.53 17.07
C THR A 5 -0.24 -68.21 16.45
N ASN A 6 -0.67 -67.28 17.30
CA ASN A 6 -1.10 -65.94 16.91
C ASN A 6 0.13 -65.08 16.52
N PRO A 7 0.23 -64.51 15.31
CA PRO A 7 1.38 -63.69 14.93
C PRO A 7 1.36 -62.37 15.70
N LYS A 8 2.42 -62.10 16.47
CA LYS A 8 2.61 -60.85 17.20
C LYS A 8 2.76 -59.71 16.19
N ARG A 9 1.84 -58.74 16.19
CA ARG A 9 1.91 -57.55 15.31
C ARG A 9 3.21 -56.81 15.61
N ARG A 10 4.04 -56.62 14.58
CA ARG A 10 5.27 -55.81 14.65
C ARG A 10 4.83 -54.37 14.90
N ASN A 11 5.21 -53.81 16.05
CA ASN A 11 5.12 -52.37 16.28
C ASN A 11 6.07 -51.71 15.29
N LEU A 12 5.54 -51.32 14.13
CA LEU A 12 6.21 -50.38 13.24
C LEU A 12 6.38 -49.12 14.07
N GLU A 13 7.62 -48.75 14.36
CA GLU A 13 7.91 -47.49 15.03
C GLU A 13 7.13 -46.39 14.30
N ASN A 14 6.30 -45.63 15.03
CA ASN A 14 5.40 -44.62 14.49
C ASN A 14 6.14 -43.40 13.88
N THR A 15 7.38 -43.59 13.44
CA THR A 15 8.28 -42.61 12.89
C THR A 15 7.75 -42.03 11.59
N ILE A 16 7.16 -42.85 10.70
CA ILE A 16 6.58 -42.35 9.44
C ILE A 16 5.39 -41.41 9.73
N PRO A 17 4.38 -41.81 10.56
CA PRO A 17 3.34 -40.88 11.01
C PRO A 17 3.88 -39.63 11.72
N LEU A 18 4.90 -39.77 12.56
CA LEU A 18 5.51 -38.67 13.30
C LEU A 18 6.20 -37.65 12.37
N ILE A 19 6.97 -38.13 11.39
CA ILE A 19 7.62 -37.29 10.37
C ILE A 19 6.57 -36.46 9.64
N ASN A 20 5.43 -37.06 9.27
CA ASN A 20 4.36 -36.34 8.58
C ASN A 20 3.81 -35.18 9.42
N ILE A 21 3.63 -35.39 10.73
CA ILE A 21 3.16 -34.33 11.64
C ILE A 21 4.18 -33.19 11.73
N VAL A 22 5.47 -33.51 11.87
CA VAL A 22 6.54 -32.50 11.95
C VAL A 22 6.70 -31.74 10.62
N PHE A 23 6.69 -32.45 9.50
CA PHE A 23 6.79 -31.84 8.17
C PHE A 23 5.62 -30.90 7.88
N LEU A 24 4.41 -31.34 8.23
CA LEU A 24 3.21 -30.55 8.10
C LEU A 24 3.26 -29.28 8.98
N MET A 25 3.74 -29.41 10.23
CA MET A 25 3.98 -28.26 11.11
C MET A 25 4.95 -27.25 10.50
N LEU A 26 6.06 -27.71 9.92
CA LEU A 26 7.06 -26.83 9.28
C LEU A 26 6.49 -26.09 8.06
N ILE A 27 5.71 -26.74 7.21
CA ILE A 27 5.05 -26.08 6.07
C ILE A 27 4.03 -25.05 6.55
N PHE A 28 3.24 -25.37 7.57
CA PHE A 28 2.30 -24.41 8.14
C PHE A 28 3.00 -23.18 8.72
N PHE A 29 4.11 -23.38 9.46
CA PHE A 29 4.90 -22.26 9.97
C PHE A 29 5.55 -21.44 8.86
N LEU A 30 6.05 -22.08 7.80
CA LEU A 30 6.58 -21.38 6.63
C LEU A 30 5.50 -20.52 5.97
N PHE A 31 4.32 -21.08 5.71
CA PHE A 31 3.22 -20.37 5.07
C PHE A 31 2.70 -19.21 5.94
N ALA A 32 2.52 -19.44 7.24
CA ALA A 32 2.09 -18.41 8.19
C ALA A 32 3.14 -17.30 8.40
N GLY A 33 4.43 -17.63 8.39
CA GLY A 33 5.53 -16.67 8.51
C GLY A 33 5.69 -15.75 7.30
N THR A 34 5.12 -16.12 6.15
CA THR A 34 5.01 -15.25 4.97
C THR A 34 3.85 -14.26 5.02
N ILE A 35 2.99 -14.31 6.05
CA ILE A 35 1.93 -13.31 6.28
C ILE A 35 2.46 -12.15 7.14
N ASP A 36 3.53 -11.51 6.66
CA ASP A 36 3.93 -10.19 7.16
C ASP A 36 4.52 -9.33 6.05
N ARG A 37 3.74 -9.22 4.97
CA ARG A 37 3.84 -8.11 4.02
C ARG A 37 2.44 -7.61 3.71
N ASP A 38 1.84 -7.03 4.74
CA ASP A 38 0.72 -6.12 4.58
C ASP A 38 1.25 -4.67 4.74
N ASP A 39 2.23 -4.29 3.92
CA ASP A 39 2.63 -2.89 3.71
C ASP A 39 1.50 -2.06 3.05
N ALA A 40 0.29 -2.62 2.94
CA ALA A 40 -0.92 -1.96 2.47
C ALA A 40 -1.90 -1.61 3.60
N LYS A 41 -1.50 -1.70 4.89
CA LYS A 41 -2.41 -1.46 6.02
C LYS A 41 -2.06 -0.28 6.92
N ASN A 42 -1.77 0.87 6.30
CA ASN A 42 -1.94 2.16 6.98
C ASN A 42 -2.82 3.14 6.19
N ILE A 43 -3.78 2.61 5.42
CA ILE A 43 -4.91 3.40 4.94
C ILE A 43 -6.12 2.95 5.77
N ASN A 44 -6.32 3.62 6.90
CA ASN A 44 -7.66 3.71 7.46
C ASN A 44 -8.46 4.58 6.48
N PRO A 45 -9.45 4.04 5.74
CA PRO A 45 -10.36 4.91 5.01
C PRO A 45 -11.10 5.75 6.06
N ALA A 46 -10.80 7.05 6.09
CA ALA A 46 -11.51 7.98 6.96
C ALA A 46 -13.00 7.91 6.60
N HIS A 47 -13.82 7.59 7.60
CA HIS A 47 -15.27 7.71 7.52
C HIS A 47 -15.57 9.16 7.11
N THR A 48 -16.15 9.36 5.93
CA THR A 48 -16.61 10.66 5.47
C THR A 48 -17.65 11.18 6.45
N GLN A 49 -17.22 12.01 7.39
CA GLN A 49 -18.08 13.06 7.92
C GLN A 49 -17.94 14.21 6.94
N GLU A 50 -19.05 14.55 6.30
CA GLU A 50 -19.17 15.78 5.53
C GLU A 50 -18.68 16.94 6.39
N THR A 51 -17.47 17.39 6.14
CA THR A 51 -16.95 18.64 6.66
C THR A 51 -16.01 19.15 5.60
N SER A 52 -16.55 20.03 4.77
CA SER A 52 -15.88 21.16 4.17
C SER A 52 -14.64 21.55 4.98
N GLN A 53 -13.45 21.11 4.56
CA GLN A 53 -12.20 21.47 5.24
C GLN A 53 -11.26 22.17 4.26
N PRO A 54 -11.53 23.45 3.94
CA PRO A 54 -10.55 24.30 3.25
C PRO A 54 -9.22 24.42 4.01
N ALA A 55 -9.19 24.08 5.31
CA ALA A 55 -8.01 24.16 6.15
C ALA A 55 -6.92 23.09 5.88
N ARG A 56 -7.26 21.91 5.30
CA ARG A 56 -6.28 20.83 5.07
C ARG A 56 -5.56 20.91 3.72
N ILE A 57 -5.96 21.87 2.87
CA ILE A 57 -5.45 22.08 1.50
C ILE A 57 -4.59 23.36 1.43
N ALA A 58 -4.28 23.98 2.57
CA ALA A 58 -3.37 25.15 2.58
C ALA A 58 -1.99 24.73 2.06
N GLY A 59 -1.59 25.26 0.90
CA GLY A 59 -0.30 24.93 0.25
C GLY A 59 -0.30 23.68 -0.64
N ALA A 60 -1.41 22.95 -0.78
CA ALA A 60 -1.45 21.75 -1.62
C ALA A 60 -1.40 22.10 -3.13
N LEU A 61 -0.78 21.22 -3.91
CA LEU A 61 -0.75 21.31 -5.37
C LEU A 61 -2.02 20.68 -5.93
N ILE A 62 -2.88 21.46 -6.56
CA ILE A 62 -4.11 21.00 -7.20
C ILE A 62 -3.84 20.75 -8.68
N ILE A 63 -4.22 19.57 -9.17
CA ILE A 63 -4.11 19.17 -10.58
C ILE A 63 -5.50 18.89 -11.13
N ALA A 64 -5.92 19.68 -12.12
CA ALA A 64 -7.19 19.49 -12.81
C ALA A 64 -7.11 18.37 -13.86
N ALA A 65 -8.27 17.94 -14.36
CA ALA A 65 -8.42 16.85 -15.34
C ALA A 65 -7.62 17.06 -16.65
N ASP A 66 -7.46 18.33 -17.06
CA ASP A 66 -6.70 18.70 -18.25
C ASP A 66 -5.17 18.61 -18.04
N GLY A 67 -4.72 18.58 -16.79
CA GLY A 67 -3.33 18.60 -16.35
C GLY A 67 -2.85 19.99 -15.93
N THR A 68 -3.73 20.99 -15.87
CA THR A 68 -3.38 22.30 -15.31
C THR A 68 -3.17 22.21 -13.81
N MET A 69 -2.18 22.94 -13.32
CA MET A 69 -1.72 22.89 -11.94
C MET A 69 -1.91 24.25 -11.27
N LYS A 70 -2.39 24.24 -10.04
CA LYS A 70 -2.60 25.43 -9.21
C LYS A 70 -2.13 25.18 -7.79
N GLN A 71 -1.50 26.18 -7.18
CA GLN A 71 -1.15 26.17 -5.77
C GLN A 71 -1.59 27.50 -5.16
N ASN A 72 -2.31 27.48 -4.04
CA ASN A 72 -2.90 28.68 -3.43
C ASN A 72 -3.65 29.56 -4.46
N GLU A 73 -4.47 28.91 -5.29
CA GLU A 73 -5.25 29.50 -6.39
C GLU A 73 -4.45 30.12 -7.55
N LYS A 74 -3.12 30.12 -7.48
CA LYS A 74 -2.24 30.64 -8.54
C LYS A 74 -1.83 29.50 -9.49
N PRO A 75 -1.88 29.73 -10.81
CA PRO A 75 -1.37 28.76 -11.79
C PRO A 75 0.13 28.60 -11.61
N ILE A 76 0.60 27.35 -11.59
CA ILE A 76 2.02 27.01 -11.45
C ILE A 76 2.38 25.88 -12.42
N VAL A 77 3.64 25.82 -12.83
CA VAL A 77 4.17 24.75 -13.69
C VAL A 77 5.00 23.82 -12.84
N ALA A 78 4.90 22.50 -13.06
CA ALA A 78 5.62 21.49 -12.27
C ALA A 78 7.13 21.76 -12.14
N GLN A 79 7.78 22.29 -13.18
CA GLN A 79 9.21 22.60 -13.13
C GLN A 79 9.57 23.72 -12.16
N ALA A 80 8.65 24.65 -11.89
CA ALA A 80 8.87 25.77 -10.98
C ALA A 80 8.61 25.41 -9.52
N ILE A 81 8.11 24.20 -9.25
CA ILE A 81 7.82 23.73 -7.90
C ILE A 81 9.10 23.15 -7.32
N LEU A 82 9.63 23.83 -6.32
CA LEU A 82 10.80 23.42 -5.56
C LEU A 82 10.40 23.16 -4.10
N PRO A 83 11.11 22.25 -3.42
CA PRO A 83 10.93 22.05 -1.99
C PRO A 83 11.27 23.32 -1.19
N GLY A 84 10.42 23.70 -0.24
CA GLY A 84 10.63 24.86 0.62
C GLY A 84 11.48 24.53 1.85
N GLU A 85 12.30 25.46 2.33
CA GLU A 85 13.35 25.21 3.35
C GLU A 85 12.84 24.62 4.68
N GLU A 86 11.60 24.89 5.09
CA GLU A 86 11.06 24.43 6.39
C GLU A 86 10.30 23.08 6.34
N ASN A 87 9.92 22.60 5.16
CA ASN A 87 9.15 21.36 4.99
C ASN A 87 9.49 20.67 3.66
N ALA A 88 10.79 20.64 3.35
CA ALA A 88 11.39 20.44 2.03
C ALA A 88 11.10 19.09 1.35
N GLU A 89 10.33 18.22 1.96
CA GLU A 89 10.29 16.83 1.55
C GLU A 89 8.87 16.30 1.33
N ALA A 90 7.88 16.85 2.04
CA ALA A 90 6.50 16.41 1.98
C ALA A 90 5.63 17.36 1.14
N LEU A 91 5.15 16.88 -0.01
CA LEU A 91 4.21 17.60 -0.86
C LEU A 91 2.85 16.89 -0.94
N THR A 92 1.79 17.59 -0.59
CA THR A 92 0.42 17.11 -0.81
C THR A 92 -0.05 17.51 -2.20
N VAL A 93 -0.38 16.50 -3.01
CA VAL A 93 -0.91 16.66 -4.37
C VAL A 93 -2.37 16.22 -4.38
N VAL A 94 -3.25 17.11 -4.83
CA VAL A 94 -4.67 16.87 -4.99
C VAL A 94 -4.97 16.75 -6.48
N ALA A 95 -5.31 15.56 -6.96
CA ALA A 95 -5.58 15.33 -8.38
C ALA A 95 -7.06 15.03 -8.64
N ASP A 96 -7.57 15.52 -9.77
CA ASP A 96 -8.88 15.12 -10.29
C ASP A 96 -8.89 13.63 -10.67
N LYS A 97 -9.97 12.93 -10.33
CA LYS A 97 -10.15 11.50 -10.63
C LYS A 97 -10.12 11.18 -12.13
N THR A 98 -10.53 12.12 -12.98
CA THR A 98 -10.61 11.96 -14.44
C THR A 98 -9.27 12.22 -15.15
N LEU A 99 -8.25 12.66 -14.41
CA LEU A 99 -6.91 12.84 -14.95
C LEU A 99 -6.31 11.51 -15.39
N SER A 100 -5.76 11.48 -16.61
CA SER A 100 -5.06 10.29 -17.13
C SER A 100 -3.89 9.89 -16.21
N ALA A 101 -3.82 8.60 -15.89
CA ALA A 101 -2.72 8.03 -15.11
C ALA A 101 -1.34 8.33 -15.72
N THR A 102 -1.23 8.34 -17.05
CA THR A 102 0.02 8.64 -17.75
C THR A 102 0.45 10.09 -17.53
N LYS A 103 -0.51 11.04 -17.57
CA LYS A 103 -0.23 12.46 -17.29
C LYS A 103 0.17 12.67 -15.84
N LEU A 104 -0.57 12.07 -14.91
CA LEU A 104 -0.27 12.14 -13.48
C LEU A 104 1.12 11.58 -13.17
N ALA A 105 1.46 10.40 -13.71
CA ALA A 105 2.79 9.80 -13.54
C ALA A 105 3.91 10.70 -14.08
N GLY A 106 3.70 11.36 -15.23
CA GLY A 106 4.65 12.32 -15.78
C GLY A 106 4.89 13.51 -14.86
N ILE A 107 3.83 14.06 -14.26
CA ILE A 107 3.92 15.19 -13.32
C ILE A 107 4.64 14.75 -12.03
N LEU A 108 4.28 13.61 -11.45
CA LEU A 108 4.92 13.07 -10.25
C LEU A 108 6.41 12.79 -10.47
N ALA A 109 6.80 12.33 -11.66
CA ALA A 109 8.20 12.11 -12.01
C ALA A 109 9.00 13.42 -12.05
N VAL A 110 8.41 14.52 -12.53
CA VAL A 110 9.04 15.85 -12.50
C VAL A 110 9.20 16.34 -11.06
N LEU A 111 8.17 16.19 -10.23
CA LEU A 111 8.23 16.57 -8.81
C LEU A 111 9.32 15.79 -8.07
N LYS A 112 9.41 14.47 -8.28
CA LYS A 112 10.47 13.65 -7.68
C LYS A 112 11.88 14.09 -8.12
N LYS A 113 12.04 14.52 -9.38
CA LYS A 113 13.32 15.08 -9.88
C LYS A 113 13.66 16.43 -9.25
N ASN A 114 12.67 17.20 -8.84
CA ASN A 114 12.86 18.48 -8.16
C ASN A 114 13.21 18.34 -6.67
N GLY A 115 13.29 17.11 -6.14
CA GLY A 115 13.74 16.84 -4.78
C GLY A 115 12.66 16.46 -3.78
N PHE A 116 11.40 16.30 -4.21
CA PHE A 116 10.34 15.81 -3.33
C PHE A 116 10.52 14.32 -3.05
N SER A 117 10.87 13.96 -1.81
CA SER A 117 11.05 12.58 -1.34
C SER A 117 9.72 11.93 -0.94
N GLU A 118 8.78 12.72 -0.43
CA GLU A 118 7.48 12.27 0.06
C GLU A 118 6.33 13.01 -0.65
N ILE A 119 5.52 12.29 -1.42
CA ILE A 119 4.38 12.85 -2.15
C ILE A 119 3.10 12.17 -1.69
N THR A 120 2.23 12.91 -1.01
CA THR A 120 0.91 12.42 -0.60
C THR A 120 -0.11 12.75 -1.68
N LEU A 121 -0.62 11.73 -2.37
CA LEU A 121 -1.67 11.90 -3.39
C LEU A 121 -3.06 11.78 -2.77
N MET A 122 -3.87 12.83 -2.94
CA MET A 122 -5.29 12.86 -2.57
C MET A 122 -6.14 13.01 -3.83
N THR A 123 -7.23 12.26 -3.94
CA THR A 123 -8.18 12.40 -5.04
C THR A 123 -9.45 13.06 -4.56
N ILE A 124 -9.92 14.09 -5.27
CA ILE A 124 -11.21 14.71 -4.97
C ILE A 124 -12.30 13.84 -5.61
N ARG A 125 -13.27 13.39 -4.80
CA ARG A 125 -14.49 12.79 -5.34
C ARG A 125 -15.35 13.93 -5.88
N ASN A 126 -15.43 14.05 -7.20
CA ASN A 126 -16.35 15.00 -7.82
C ASN A 126 -17.79 14.60 -7.45
N SER A 127 -18.41 15.32 -6.50
CA SER A 127 -19.84 15.22 -6.26
C SER A 127 -20.52 16.04 -7.34
N LYS A 128 -21.15 15.34 -8.30
CA LYS A 128 -22.24 15.94 -9.05
C LYS A 128 -23.47 16.05 -8.15
#